data_AF-A0A845JYX7-F1
#
_entry.id   AF-A0A845JYX7-F1
#
_cell.length_a   1.000
_cell.length_b   1.000
_cell.length_c   1.000
_cell.angle_alpha   90.00
_cell.angle_beta   90.00
_cell.angle_gamma   90.00
#
_symmetry.space_group_name_H-M   'P 1'
#
loop_
_entity.id
_entity.type
_entity.pdbx_description
1 polymer ?
#
loop_
_entity_poly.entity_id
_entity_poly.type
_entity_poly.pdbx_seq_one_letter_code
_entity_poly.pdbx_strand_id
1 'polypeptide(L)' 'CGYCQTGMIMATAAMLKRNPKPSNQDIDRSITNICRCGTNNQVRAAIHRAAQIKGGA' A
#
# COMPACT_ATOMS: atom_id res chain seq x y z
N CYS A 1 1.10 16.14 0.69
CA CYS A 1 1.24 16.72 2.04
C CYS A 1 1.73 15.72 3.09
N GLY A 2 1.70 14.41 2.86
CA GLY A 2 2.20 13.42 3.82
C GLY A 2 1.21 12.97 4.89
N TYR A 3 0.12 13.70 5.12
CA TYR A 3 -0.83 13.44 6.20
C TYR A 3 -1.40 12.01 6.22
N CYS A 4 -1.79 11.48 5.05
CA CYS A 4 -2.36 10.13 4.95
C CYS A 4 -1.31 9.00 4.90
N GLN A 5 -0.02 9.34 4.71
CA GLN A 5 1.01 8.35 4.39
C GLN A 5 1.32 7.42 5.56
N THR A 6 1.34 7.93 6.80
CA THR A 6 1.59 7.11 8.00
C THR A 6 0.56 5.99 8.12
N GLY A 7 -0.72 6.32 7.95
CA GLY A 7 -1.82 5.34 7.95
C GLY A 7 -1.68 4.31 6.82
N MET A 8 -1.37 4.77 5.60
CA MET A 8 -1.15 3.88 4.45
C MET A 8 0.05 2.95 4.65
N ILE A 9 1.15 3.42 5.23
CA ILE A 9 2.34 2.61 5.51
C ILE A 9 2.00 1.49 6.50
N MET A 10 1.32 1.81 7.60
CA MET A 10 0.95 0.81 8.61
C MET A 10 -0.05 -0.22 8.06
N ALA A 11 -1.06 0.23 7.32
CA ALA A 11 -2.03 -0.65 6.66
C ALA A 11 -1.34 -1.57 5.63
N THR A 12 -0.43 -1.01 4.84
CA THR A 12 0.38 -1.77 3.86
C THR A 12 1.25 -2.81 4.55
N ALA A 13 1.97 -2.45 5.62
CA ALA A 13 2.82 -3.37 6.35
C ALA A 13 2.02 -4.54 6.93
N ALA A 14 0.85 -4.26 7.52
CA ALA A 14 -0.06 -5.28 8.04
C ALA A 14 -0.64 -6.17 6.92
N MET A 15 -1.03 -5.59 5.79
CA MET A 15 -1.52 -6.32 4.62
C MET A 15 -0.44 -7.24 4.06
N LEU A 16 0.77 -6.73 3.78
CA LEU A 16 1.89 -7.50 3.24
C LEU A 16 2.40 -8.57 4.19
N LYS A 17 2.10 -8.48 5.50
CA LYS A 17 2.38 -9.56 6.45
C LYS A 17 1.47 -10.77 6.23
N ARG A 18 0.21 -10.55 5.81
CA ARG A 18 -0.78 -11.61 5.56
C ARG A 18 -0.79 -12.07 4.11
N ASN A 19 -0.64 -11.14 3.16
CA ASN A 19 -0.62 -11.40 1.73
C ASN A 19 0.63 -10.78 1.09
N PRO A 20 1.73 -11.55 0.94
CA PRO A 20 2.99 -11.05 0.38
C PRO A 20 2.93 -10.66 -1.11
N LYS A 21 1.92 -11.15 -1.85
CA LYS A 21 1.75 -10.88 -3.30
C LYS A 21 0.33 -10.36 -3.56
N PRO A 22 -0.01 -9.14 -3.09
CA PRO A 22 -1.36 -8.61 -3.21
C PRO A 22 -1.71 -8.25 -4.66
N SER A 23 -2.95 -8.51 -5.06
CA SER A 23 -3.52 -7.96 -6.30
C SER A 23 -3.94 -6.49 -6.12
N ASN A 24 -4.25 -5.80 -7.21
CA ASN A 24 -4.83 -4.44 -7.11
C ASN A 24 -6.12 -4.40 -6.28
N GLN A 25 -6.96 -5.44 -6.42
CA GLN A 25 -8.21 -5.54 -5.68
C GLN A 25 -7.97 -5.76 -4.18
N ASP A 26 -6.92 -6.49 -3.80
CA ASP A 26 -6.53 -6.67 -2.40
C ASP A 26 -6.07 -5.35 -1.78
N ILE A 27 -5.31 -4.55 -2.54
CA ILE A 27 -4.86 -3.22 -2.12
C ILE A 27 -6.07 -2.30 -1.89
N ASP A 28 -7.03 -2.28 -2.82
CA ASP A 28 -8.22 -1.44 -2.71
C ASP A 28 -9.10 -1.79 -1.52
N ARG A 29 -9.20 -3.08 -1.20
CA ARG A 29 -9.96 -3.56 -0.04
C ARG A 29 -9.23 -3.30 1.28
N SER A 30 -7.90 -3.31 1.28
CA SER A 30 -7.10 -3.22 2.50
C SER A 30 -6.70 -1.79 2.86
N ILE A 31 -6.47 -0.94 1.87
CA ILE A 31 -5.98 0.43 2.05
C ILE A 31 -7.13 1.41 1.80
N THR A 32 -7.98 1.58 2.82
CA THR A 32 -9.16 2.45 2.77
C THR A 32 -8.86 3.89 3.21
N ASN A 33 -7.59 4.24 3.40
CA ASN A 33 -7.15 5.57 3.82
C ASN A 33 -7.49 6.63 2.76
N ILE A 34 -8.04 7.76 3.19
CA ILE A 34 -8.39 8.87 2.30
C ILE A 34 -7.16 9.75 2.05
N CYS A 35 -6.83 9.98 0.77
CA CYS A 35 -5.82 10.95 0.36
C CYS A 35 -6.47 12.16 -0.31
N ARG A 36 -6.34 13.35 0.30
CA ARG A 36 -6.83 14.60 -0.32
C ARG A 36 -5.87 15.19 -1.35
N CYS A 37 -4.60 14.77 -1.35
CA CYS A 37 -3.62 15.21 -2.34
C CYS A 37 -3.72 14.49 -3.69
N GLY A 38 -4.57 13.45 -3.81
CA GLY A 38 -4.75 12.72 -5.06
C GLY A 38 -3.61 11.77 -5.42
N THR A 39 -2.77 11.34 -4.47
CA THR A 39 -1.58 10.52 -4.76
C THR A 39 -1.82 8.99 -4.68
N ASN A 40 -3.08 8.55 -4.73
CA ASN A 40 -3.44 7.15 -4.52
C ASN A 40 -2.80 6.20 -5.55
N ASN A 41 -2.65 6.65 -6.80
CA ASN A 41 -2.03 5.85 -7.87
C ASN A 41 -0.54 5.60 -7.60
N GLN A 42 0.19 6.62 -7.13
CA GLN A 42 1.60 6.48 -6.76
C GLN A 42 1.76 5.59 -5.54
N VAL A 43 0.86 5.70 -4.57
CA VAL A 43 0.83 4.82 -3.39
C VAL A 43 0.62 3.36 -3.81
N ARG A 44 -0.31 3.08 -4.73
CA ARG A 44 -0.53 1.72 -5.26
C ARG A 44 0.75 1.16 -5.91
N ALA A 45 1.44 1.95 -6.73
CA ALA A 45 2.70 1.54 -7.33
C ALA A 45 3.78 1.26 -6.27
N ALA A 46 3.85 2.09 -5.23
CA ALA A 46 4.78 1.90 -4.12
C ALA A 46 4.49 0.62 -3.32
N ILE A 47 3.23 0.25 -3.14
CA ILE A 47 2.83 -1.00 -2.47
C ILE A 47 3.30 -2.22 -3.26
N HIS A 48 3.12 -2.22 -4.58
CA HIS A 48 3.65 -3.29 -5.45
C HIS A 48 5.16 -3.41 -5.36
N ARG A 49 5.87 -2.27 -5.36
CA ARG A 49 7.32 -2.25 -5.17
C ARG A 49 7.73 -2.79 -3.79
N ALA A 50 7.01 -2.41 -2.73
CA ALA A 50 7.26 -2.93 -1.39
C ALA A 50 7.04 -4.45 -1.30
N ALA A 51 6.04 -4.99 -2.02
CA ALA A 51 5.81 -6.42 -2.12
C ALA A 51 6.98 -7.15 -2.81
N GLN A 52 7.54 -6.57 -3.89
CA GLN A 52 8.71 -7.10 -4.59
C GLN A 52 9.95 -7.13 -3.67
N ILE A 53 10.25 -6.01 -3.00
CA ILE A 53 11.40 -5.89 -2.10
C ILE A 53 11.28 -6.88 -0.93
N LYS A 54 10.09 -7.01 -0.34
CA LYS A 54 9.84 -7.95 0.76
C LYS A 54 9.94 -9.41 0.31
N GLY A 55 9.61 -9.69 -0.95
CA GLY A 55 9.68 -11.01 -1.56
C GLY A 55 11.09 -11.46 -1.97
N GLY A 56 12.11 -10.62 -1.79
CA GLY A 56 13.50 -10.97 -2.14
C GLY A 56 13.79 -10.97 -3.64
N ALA A 57 13.22 -10.02 -4.38
CA ALA A 57 13.57 -9.73 -5.78
C ALA A 57 14.29 -8.38 -5.91
#